data_AF-A0A402D6F2-F1
#
_entry.id   AF-A0A402D6F2-F1
#
_cell.length_a   1.000
_cell.length_b   1.000
_cell.length_c   1.000
_cell.angle_alpha   90.00
_cell.angle_beta   90.00
_cell.angle_gamma   90.00
#
_symmetry.space_group_name_H-M   'P 1'
#
loop_
_entity.id
_entity.type
_entity.pdbx_description
1 polymer ?
#
loop_
_entity_poly.entity_id
_entity_poly.type
_entity_poly.pdbx_seq_one_letter_code
_entity_poly.pdbx_strand_id
1 'polypeptide(L)' 'MSITPIMKVTYDSQSDRVRILFSNAPIERSAAEAAGLTLDYDDKGHVVGLELAQASLRMHDPRAVEFVEESDAIANEGVA' A
#
# COMPACT_ATOMS: atom_id res chain seq x y z
N MET A 1 -23.32 11.10 3.92
CA MET A 1 -22.65 9.99 4.64
C MET A 1 -21.27 9.87 4.03
N SER A 2 -20.26 10.47 4.65
CA SER A 2 -18.89 10.41 4.13
C SER A 2 -18.31 9.07 4.55
N ILE A 3 -18.11 8.19 3.57
CA ILE A 3 -17.36 6.95 3.75
C ILE A 3 -15.90 7.38 3.95
N THR A 4 -15.38 7.24 5.16
CA THR A 4 -13.93 7.39 5.39
C THR A 4 -13.24 6.32 4.55
N PRO A 5 -12.37 6.68 3.58
CA PRO A 5 -11.68 5.68 2.79
C PRO A 5 -10.73 4.90 3.71
N ILE A 6 -10.90 3.58 3.73
CA ILE A 6 -9.96 2.65 4.36
C ILE A 6 -8.98 2.13 3.31
N MET A 7 -7.73 1.92 3.69
CA MET A 7 -6.74 1.29 2.82
C MET A 7 -7.22 -0.11 2.42
N LYS A 8 -7.11 -0.45 1.15
CA LYS A 8 -7.49 -1.77 0.63
C LYS A 8 -6.27 -2.48 0.07
N VAL A 9 -5.96 -3.66 0.62
CA VAL A 9 -4.98 -4.59 0.08
C VAL A 9 -5.72 -5.71 -0.66
N THR A 10 -5.33 -6.00 -1.90
CA THR A 10 -5.91 -7.07 -2.71
C THR A 10 -4.79 -7.89 -3.32
N TYR A 11 -4.85 -9.21 -3.15
CA TYR A 11 -3.98 -10.13 -3.87
C TYR A 11 -4.80 -10.85 -4.95
N ASP A 12 -4.41 -10.68 -6.21
CA ASP A 12 -4.94 -11.46 -7.32
C ASP A 12 -4.03 -12.67 -7.57
N SER A 13 -4.49 -13.85 -7.13
CA SER A 13 -3.74 -15.09 -7.30
C SER A 13 -3.70 -15.62 -8.73
N GLN A 14 -4.55 -15.12 -9.63
CA GLN A 14 -4.51 -15.53 -11.04
C GLN A 14 -3.36 -14.88 -11.78
N SER A 15 -3.10 -13.60 -11.50
CA SER A 15 -2.00 -12.84 -12.11
C SER A 15 -0.74 -12.72 -11.24
N ASP A 16 -0.80 -13.21 -9.99
CA ASP A 16 0.25 -13.11 -8.97
C ASP A 16 0.66 -11.65 -8.69
N ARG A 17 -0.33 -10.81 -8.39
CA ARG A 17 -0.15 -9.37 -8.15
C ARG A 17 -0.80 -8.94 -6.84
N VAL A 18 -0.08 -8.15 -6.06
CA VAL A 18 -0.61 -7.44 -4.89
C VAL A 18 -0.87 -5.99 -5.28
N ARG A 19 -2.08 -5.50 -5.00
CA ARG A 19 -2.45 -4.08 -5.12
C ARG A 19 -2.77 -3.52 -3.75
N ILE A 20 -2.28 -2.31 -3.48
CA ILE A 20 -2.67 -1.50 -2.33
C ILE A 20 -3.29 -0.20 -2.86
N LEU A 21 -4.51 0.10 -2.44
CA LEU A 21 -5.18 1.38 -2.69
C LEU A 21 -5.21 2.17 -1.39
N PHE A 22 -4.66 3.37 -1.40
CA PHE A 22 -4.61 4.29 -0.25
C PHE A 22 -5.87 5.15 -0.14
N SER A 23 -6.57 5.36 -1.25
CA SER A 23 -7.80 6.14 -1.30
C SER A 23 -8.75 5.63 -2.38
N ASN A 24 -9.95 6.22 -2.44
CA ASN A 24 -10.92 5.98 -3.50
C ASN A 24 -10.84 7.05 -4.62
N ALA A 25 -9.78 7.88 -4.63
CA ALA A 25 -9.60 8.84 -5.71
C ALA A 25 -9.38 8.09 -7.05
N PRO A 26 -9.89 8.62 -8.18
CA PRO A 26 -9.67 8.03 -9.49
C PRO A 26 -8.19 7.88 -9.81
N ILE A 27 -7.84 6.77 -10.48
CA ILE A 27 -6.51 6.58 -11.05
C ILE A 27 -6.52 7.19 -12.45
N GLU A 28 -5.78 8.28 -12.62
CA GLU A 28 -5.66 8.97 -13.90
C GLU A 28 -4.45 8.48 -14.71
N ARG A 29 -3.40 8.04 -14.02
CA ARG A 29 -2.17 7.55 -14.64
C ARG A 29 -1.53 6.46 -13.81
N SER A 30 -0.94 5.47 -14.47
CA SER A 30 -0.05 4.49 -13.86
C SER A 30 1.33 4.56 -14.49
N ALA A 31 2.39 4.38 -13.71
CA ALA A 31 3.76 4.35 -14.20
C ALA A 31 4.56 3.20 -13.56
N ALA A 32 5.39 2.53 -14.36
CA ALA A 32 6.32 1.53 -13.86
C ALA A 32 7.56 2.23 -13.29
N GLU A 33 7.81 2.07 -11.99
CA GLU A 33 8.92 2.73 -11.29
C GLU A 33 10.13 1.81 -11.12
N ALA A 34 9.89 0.51 -10.97
CA ALA A 34 10.93 -0.50 -10.86
C ALA A 34 10.43 -1.83 -11.43
N ALA A 35 11.32 -2.80 -11.60
CA ALA A 35 10.93 -4.12 -12.07
C ALA A 35 9.80 -4.70 -11.21
N GLY A 36 8.62 -4.87 -11.80
CA GLY A 36 7.41 -5.39 -11.15
C GLY A 36 6.64 -4.39 -10.28
N LEU A 37 7.10 -3.16 -10.09
CA LEU A 37 6.40 -2.11 -9.31
C LEU A 37 5.73 -1.10 -10.24
N THR A 38 4.43 -0.88 -10.03
CA THR A 38 3.65 0.17 -10.69
C THR A 38 3.06 1.09 -9.63
N LEU A 39 3.17 2.41 -9.82
CA LEU A 39 2.50 3.41 -9.00
C LEU A 39 1.30 4.00 -9.75
N ASP A 40 0.19 4.17 -9.04
CA ASP A 40 -1.07 4.73 -9.54
C ASP A 40 -1.23 6.15 -9.00
N TYR A 41 -1.53 7.13 -9.87
CA TYR A 41 -1.58 8.56 -9.57
C TYR A 41 -2.95 9.18 -9.87
N ASP A 42 -3.36 10.18 -9.07
CA ASP A 42 -4.50 11.04 -9.35
C ASP A 42 -4.19 12.15 -10.39
N ASP A 43 -5.18 13.00 -10.66
CA ASP A 43 -5.11 14.15 -11.57
C ASP A 43 -4.10 15.22 -11.14
N LYS A 44 -3.75 15.26 -9.85
CA LYS A 44 -2.78 16.18 -9.26
C LYS A 44 -1.38 15.58 -9.15
N GLY A 45 -1.22 14.30 -9.50
CA GLY A 45 0.04 13.58 -9.41
C GLY A 45 0.35 13.04 -8.02
N HIS A 46 -0.61 12.94 -7.10
CA HIS A 46 -0.44 12.20 -5.85
C HIS A 46 -0.59 10.70 -6.10
N VAL A 47 0.21 9.90 -5.38
CA VAL A 47 0.07 8.44 -5.41
C VAL A 47 -1.20 8.05 -4.65
N VAL A 48 -2.09 7.33 -5.33
CA VAL A 48 -3.36 6.83 -4.77
C VAL A 48 -3.36 5.31 -4.59
N GLY A 49 -2.39 4.63 -5.18
CA GLY A 49 -2.18 3.20 -5.01
C GLY A 49 -0.86 2.72 -5.58
N LEU A 50 -0.58 1.44 -5.36
CA LEU A 50 0.55 0.73 -5.95
C LEU A 50 0.18 -0.70 -6.28
N GLU A 51 0.98 -1.29 -7.17
CA GLU A 51 0.89 -2.68 -7.54
C GLU A 51 2.27 -3.32 -7.65
N LEU A 52 2.40 -4.53 -7.10
CA LEU A 52 3.59 -5.35 -7.16
C LEU A 52 3.27 -6.68 -7.86
N ALA A 53 3.88 -6.91 -9.01
CA ALA A 53 3.77 -8.14 -9.77
C ALA A 53 4.78 -9.21 -9.31
N GLN A 54 4.46 -10.47 -9.61
CA GLN A 54 5.23 -11.64 -9.17
C GLN A 54 5.36 -11.67 -7.64
N ALA A 55 4.25 -11.40 -6.96
CA ALA A 55 4.23 -11.21 -5.52
C ALA A 55 4.74 -12.45 -4.78
N SER A 56 4.36 -13.65 -5.23
CA SER A 56 4.81 -14.93 -4.69
C SER A 56 6.33 -15.15 -4.77
N LEU A 57 7.04 -14.44 -5.66
CA LEU A 57 8.51 -14.49 -5.75
C LEU A 57 9.20 -13.46 -4.84
N ARG A 58 8.45 -12.52 -4.26
CA ARG A 58 8.98 -11.37 -3.50
C ARG A 58 8.70 -11.44 -2.01
N MET A 59 7.76 -12.28 -1.59
CA MET A 59 7.38 -12.47 -0.19
C MET A 59 6.94 -13.91 0.06
N HIS A 60 7.02 -14.35 1.32
CA HIS A 60 6.72 -15.74 1.71
C HIS A 60 5.23 -16.10 1.51
N ASP A 61 4.30 -15.21 1.89
CA ASP A 61 2.87 -15.39 1.66
C ASP A 61 2.21 -14.07 1.24
N PRO A 62 1.84 -13.90 -0.04
CA PRO A 62 1.20 -12.68 -0.52
C PRO A 62 -0.24 -12.47 -0.01
N ARG A 63 -0.77 -13.40 0.79
CA ARG A 63 -2.09 -13.30 1.43
C ARG A 63 -2.01 -12.76 2.85
N ALA A 64 -0.83 -12.77 3.46
CA ALA A 64 -0.63 -12.30 4.82
C ALA A 64 -0.32 -10.79 4.84
N VAL A 65 -1.02 -10.05 5.70
CA VAL A 65 -0.77 -8.62 5.94
C VAL A 65 -0.64 -8.42 7.45
N GLU A 66 0.47 -7.84 7.87
CA GLU A 66 0.66 -7.36 9.23
C GLU A 66 0.53 -5.83 9.23
N PHE A 67 -0.35 -5.31 10.09
CA PHE A 67 -0.45 -3.87 10.33
C PHE A 67 0.21 -3.58 11.67
N VAL A 68 1.32 -2.86 11.63
CA VAL A 68 2.07 -2.44 12.81
C VAL A 68 1.96 -0.93 12.92
N GLU A 69 1.38 -0.44 14.01
CA GLU A 69 1.42 0.97 14.37
C GLU A 69 2.73 1.21 15.14
N GLU A 70 3.66 1.91 14.51
CA GLU A 70 4.85 2.39 15.21
C GLU A 70 4.48 3.71 15.90
N SER A 71 4.48 3.72 17.23
CA SER A 71 4.35 4.94 18.02
C SER A 71 5.64 5.15 18.80
N ASP A 72 6.21 6.35 18.70
CA ASP A 72 7.31 6.80 19.57
C ASP A 72 6.77 7.09 20.98
N ALA A 73 6.22 6.08 21.65
CA ALA A 73 5.87 6.18 23.06
C ALA A 73 7.11 5.93 23.92
N ILE A 74 8.10 6.82 23.85
CA ILE A 74 9.05 6.97 24.96
C ILE A 74 8.38 7.88 25.99
N ALA A 75 7.59 7.27 26.87
CA ALA A 75 7.21 7.87 28.13
C ALA A 75 8.37 7.70 29.13
N ASN A 76 8.93 8.84 29.58
CA ASN A 76 9.70 9.05 30.82
C ASN A 76 10.68 7.98 31.31
N GLU A 77 11.97 8.32 31.30
CA GLU A 77 12.78 8.17 32.51
C GLU A 77 13.29 9.55 32.92
N GLY A 78 12.87 9.98 34.11
CA GLY A 78 13.30 11.22 34.72
C GLY A 78 14.80 11.23 34.94
N VAL A 79 15.40 12.40 34.77
CA VAL A 79 16.67 12.71 35.41
C VAL A 79 16.38 13.85 36.37
N ALA A 80 16.69 13.54 37.63
CA ALA A 80 16.59 14.38 38.81
C ALA A 80 17.32 15.72 38.68
#